data_AF-U2QC43-F1
#
_entry.id   AF-U2QC43-F1
#
_cell.length_a   1.000
_cell.length_b   1.000
_cell.length_c   1.000
_cell.angle_alpha   90.00
_cell.angle_beta   90.00
_cell.angle_gamma   90.00
#
_symmetry.space_group_name_H-M   'P 1'
#
loop_
_entity.id
_entity.type
_entity.pdbx_description
1 polymer ?
#
loop_
_entity_poly.entity_id
_entity_poly.type
_entity_poly.pdbx_seq_one_letter_code
_entity_poly.pdbx_strand_id
1 'polypeptide(L)'
;MTKMKMKAFNSILLLAAGFLLSAGMASCSPEKPENEKKNKLHEDPARAVFILQEGTLSSSDKFDNSPRMADFKANGSTSQVIEWQTTPTEGWHVTSTNDRFKVKNSQDNPNVVYLLKMEYYNADGKLMNDQFYTLNQDKIHQHFFSMYKQVTVGGSTGSARVSNKAELAYDYRYADELNGSFVGETNPMGFQGFIRFVKPGKNFTLSVDLLHAAVSKFDENNKPSPFYLPAKSLVSTGDWDIQVKLPVEIDGASEETATDMIQPAKVRIDIYEGHLHGKLAFHQNTTPKQNNYMGRNYKLTYRLEKGRWVPEGNDTQIALIGCKDESWGRVSAFDIHYFDKNGKEITGQIVDNGEDRHYQHFFQVSDIKPAYGGKEEATDKNGTEFFEYLYCDTDPWDKTNHFDKAPFIGEKNPIGLKGYFYFKRTHKKFNMEIKLMRAHQSKMTDGQASPFYAPTSRQTTEESWLPTITIPINIYMDASEKELKTNLDDFDKLSKDENTYPESDRLAVRSLMEAFGIKDFTTALAEFYWNLKGESKHETNNFWF
;
A
#
# COMPACT_ATOMS: atom_id res chain seq x y z
N MET A 1 55.03 -92.05 6.04
CA MET A 1 54.09 -92.02 7.18
C MET A 1 53.27 -90.74 7.01
N THR A 2 51.94 -90.69 6.90
CA THR A 2 50.89 -91.72 6.92
C THR A 2 49.70 -91.16 6.11
N LYS A 3 49.36 -91.69 4.91
CA LYS A 3 48.18 -92.56 4.64
C LYS A 3 46.85 -92.01 5.21
N MET A 4 45.90 -91.46 4.43
CA MET A 4 44.74 -92.07 3.71
C MET A 4 43.54 -91.09 3.85
N LYS A 5 42.38 -91.09 3.17
CA LYS A 5 41.71 -91.70 1.97
C LYS A 5 40.54 -90.70 1.65
N MET A 6 39.97 -90.49 0.45
CA MET A 6 39.55 -91.28 -0.72
C MET A 6 38.24 -92.10 -0.55
N LYS A 7 37.30 -91.89 -1.50
CA LYS A 7 36.00 -92.59 -1.78
C LYS A 7 34.82 -92.15 -0.88
N ALA A 8 33.64 -91.71 -1.34
CA ALA A 8 32.77 -92.08 -2.48
C ALA A 8 32.12 -93.47 -2.35
N PHE A 9 30.77 -93.56 -2.35
CA PHE A 9 29.97 -94.51 -3.16
C PHE A 9 28.43 -94.32 -3.00
N ASN A 10 27.72 -94.75 -4.05
CA ASN A 10 26.29 -94.62 -4.37
C ASN A 10 25.29 -95.36 -3.44
N SER A 11 24.02 -94.92 -3.43
CA SER A 11 22.79 -95.67 -3.85
C SER A 11 21.57 -94.73 -3.68
N ILE A 12 20.67 -94.43 -4.64
CA ILE A 12 19.87 -95.21 -5.63
C ILE A 12 18.52 -95.73 -5.08
N LEU A 13 17.45 -95.29 -5.76
CA LEU A 13 16.06 -95.81 -5.89
C LEU A 13 14.89 -95.31 -5.02
N LEU A 14 14.13 -94.37 -5.64
CA LEU A 14 12.66 -94.27 -5.81
C LEU A 14 11.66 -94.74 -4.74
N LEU A 15 10.73 -93.83 -4.38
CA LEU A 15 9.27 -93.78 -4.70
C LEU A 15 8.60 -92.84 -3.68
N ALA A 16 7.61 -91.98 -3.92
CA ALA A 16 6.97 -91.29 -5.05
C ALA A 16 5.78 -90.48 -4.43
N ALA A 17 5.16 -89.58 -5.21
CA ALA A 17 3.90 -88.86 -4.92
C ALA A 17 3.92 -87.73 -3.86
N GLY A 18 3.64 -86.50 -4.32
CA GLY A 18 3.44 -85.29 -3.51
C GLY A 18 3.27 -84.05 -4.40
N PHE A 19 2.04 -83.76 -4.81
CA PHE A 19 1.66 -82.77 -5.83
C PHE A 19 2.05 -81.30 -5.51
N LEU A 20 2.65 -80.63 -6.52
CA LEU A 20 2.33 -79.31 -7.11
C LEU A 20 2.01 -78.04 -6.27
N LEU A 21 2.39 -76.89 -6.86
CA LEU A 21 2.20 -75.46 -6.48
C LEU A 21 3.38 -74.84 -5.69
N SER A 22 3.90 -73.65 -6.02
CA SER A 22 3.63 -72.74 -7.15
C SER A 22 4.76 -71.71 -7.37
N ALA A 23 4.80 -71.14 -8.59
CA ALA A 23 5.39 -69.84 -9.00
C ALA A 23 6.83 -69.46 -8.57
N GLY A 24 7.69 -69.20 -9.56
CA GLY A 24 9.02 -68.64 -9.33
C GLY A 24 8.99 -67.16 -8.92
N MET A 25 9.91 -66.77 -8.04
CA MET A 25 10.11 -65.36 -7.69
C MET A 25 10.80 -64.63 -8.85
N ALA A 26 10.01 -63.89 -9.64
CA ALA A 26 10.54 -62.86 -10.52
C ALA A 26 11.09 -61.72 -9.65
N SER A 27 12.41 -61.67 -9.50
CA SER A 27 13.11 -60.58 -8.85
C SER A 27 13.00 -59.31 -9.71
N CYS A 28 12.01 -58.46 -9.43
CA CYS A 28 11.99 -57.10 -9.95
C CYS A 28 13.28 -56.38 -9.50
N SER A 29 14.22 -56.21 -10.42
CA SER A 29 15.32 -55.27 -10.21
C SER A 29 14.71 -53.87 -10.31
N PRO A 30 15.02 -52.94 -9.38
CA PRO A 30 14.57 -51.55 -9.54
C PRO A 30 15.13 -51.00 -10.86
N GLU A 31 14.29 -50.31 -11.62
CA GLU A 31 14.70 -49.63 -12.85
C GLU A 31 15.80 -48.61 -12.53
N LYS A 32 16.74 -48.44 -13.46
CA LYS A 32 17.79 -47.43 -13.30
C LYS A 32 17.13 -46.05 -13.41
N PRO A 33 17.47 -45.08 -12.53
CA PRO A 33 16.97 -43.72 -12.67
C PRO A 33 17.30 -43.17 -14.05
N GLU A 34 16.29 -42.77 -14.80
CA GLU A 34 16.47 -42.07 -16.07
C GLU A 34 16.68 -40.57 -15.84
N ASN A 35 17.10 -39.85 -16.90
CA ASN A 35 17.24 -38.40 -16.85
C ASN A 35 16.02 -37.79 -17.53
N GLU A 36 15.05 -37.40 -16.71
CA GLU A 36 13.70 -37.01 -17.12
C GLU A 36 13.68 -35.82 -18.10
N LYS A 37 14.71 -34.96 -18.07
CA LYS A 37 14.92 -33.86 -19.03
C LYS A 37 14.87 -34.28 -20.50
N LYS A 38 15.21 -35.55 -20.80
CA LYS A 38 15.24 -36.09 -22.16
C LYS A 38 13.99 -36.90 -22.50
N ASN A 39 13.22 -37.30 -21.48
CA ASN A 39 12.10 -38.22 -21.57
C ASN A 39 10.82 -37.58 -21.00
N LYS A 40 10.55 -36.30 -21.34
CA LYS A 40 9.31 -35.63 -20.92
C LYS A 40 8.09 -36.48 -21.30
N LEU A 41 7.29 -36.87 -20.30
CA LEU A 41 6.05 -37.64 -20.49
C LEU A 41 4.80 -36.75 -20.49
N HIS A 42 4.99 -35.44 -20.71
CA HIS A 42 3.96 -34.42 -20.87
C HIS A 42 4.28 -33.52 -22.07
N GLU A 43 3.27 -32.84 -22.60
CA GLU A 43 3.42 -31.79 -23.61
C GLU A 43 4.04 -30.52 -23.00
N ASP A 44 4.49 -29.57 -23.83
CA ASP A 44 4.85 -28.23 -23.33
C ASP A 44 3.58 -27.34 -23.26
N PRO A 45 3.33 -26.62 -22.15
CA PRO A 45 2.18 -25.71 -22.05
C PRO A 45 2.25 -24.54 -23.05
N ALA A 46 1.13 -24.22 -23.68
CA ALA A 46 1.00 -23.09 -24.60
C ALA A 46 0.24 -21.90 -23.98
N ARG A 47 -0.65 -22.17 -23.01
CA ARG A 47 -1.41 -21.16 -22.25
C ARG A 47 -1.46 -21.54 -20.78
N ALA A 48 -1.36 -20.54 -19.91
CA ALA A 48 -1.44 -20.67 -18.46
C ALA A 48 -2.43 -19.65 -17.88
N VAL A 49 -3.42 -20.15 -17.13
CA VAL A 49 -4.47 -19.33 -16.51
C VAL A 49 -4.32 -19.36 -15.00
N PHE A 50 -4.17 -18.18 -14.39
CA PHE A 50 -3.97 -17.99 -12.96
C PHE A 50 -5.23 -17.37 -12.36
N ILE A 51 -5.91 -18.12 -11.50
CA ILE A 51 -7.21 -17.75 -10.93
C ILE A 51 -7.03 -17.51 -9.42
N LEU A 52 -7.39 -16.32 -8.96
CA LEU A 52 -7.32 -15.92 -7.56
C LEU A 52 -8.72 -15.61 -7.00
N GLN A 53 -9.25 -16.50 -6.17
CA GLN A 53 -10.57 -16.39 -5.55
C GLN A 53 -10.45 -15.93 -4.09
N GLU A 54 -11.06 -14.81 -3.73
CA GLU A 54 -11.15 -14.38 -2.33
C GLU A 54 -12.10 -15.29 -1.53
N GLY A 55 -11.75 -15.55 -0.27
CA GLY A 55 -12.57 -16.32 0.65
C GLY A 55 -12.04 -16.28 2.07
N THR A 56 -12.51 -17.25 2.87
CA THR A 56 -12.08 -17.48 4.25
C THR A 56 -11.82 -18.97 4.45
N LEU A 57 -11.03 -19.31 5.47
CA LEU A 57 -10.93 -20.68 5.98
C LEU A 57 -11.95 -20.93 7.10
N SER A 58 -12.24 -22.19 7.38
CA SER A 58 -13.15 -22.66 8.43
C SER A 58 -12.79 -22.12 9.83
N SER A 59 -11.50 -21.90 10.09
CA SER A 59 -10.96 -21.08 11.18
C SER A 59 -9.60 -20.50 10.78
N SER A 60 -9.16 -19.41 11.41
CA SER A 60 -7.96 -18.67 10.98
C SER A 60 -6.65 -19.40 11.24
N ASP A 61 -6.60 -20.24 12.28
CA ASP A 61 -5.46 -21.11 12.62
C ASP A 61 -5.22 -22.21 11.57
N LYS A 62 -6.23 -22.56 10.76
CA LYS A 62 -6.10 -23.55 9.67
C LYS A 62 -5.03 -23.18 8.66
N PHE A 63 -4.78 -21.90 8.41
CA PHE A 63 -3.75 -21.50 7.45
C PHE A 63 -2.37 -22.01 7.86
N ASP A 64 -2.08 -22.04 9.15
CA ASP A 64 -0.80 -22.51 9.67
C ASP A 64 -0.80 -24.01 10.02
N ASN A 65 -1.98 -24.63 10.02
CA ASN A 65 -2.23 -26.05 10.30
C ASN A 65 -2.77 -26.81 9.07
N SER A 66 -2.03 -26.76 7.96
CA SER A 66 -2.20 -27.65 6.79
C SER A 66 -3.62 -27.60 6.15
N PRO A 67 -4.05 -26.43 5.66
CA PRO A 67 -5.42 -26.19 5.20
C PRO A 67 -5.77 -27.00 3.94
N ARG A 68 -7.02 -27.48 3.87
CA ARG A 68 -7.53 -28.31 2.75
C ARG A 68 -8.57 -27.55 1.91
N MET A 69 -8.89 -28.06 0.72
CA MET A 69 -9.93 -27.45 -0.12
C MET A 69 -11.29 -27.41 0.57
N ALA A 70 -11.62 -28.43 1.37
CA ALA A 70 -12.83 -28.50 2.18
C ALA A 70 -12.89 -27.46 3.34
N ASP A 71 -11.75 -26.86 3.73
CA ASP A 71 -11.74 -25.78 4.74
C ASP A 71 -12.06 -24.41 4.12
N PHE A 72 -12.03 -24.26 2.79
CA PHE A 72 -12.18 -22.97 2.11
C PHE A 72 -13.62 -22.65 1.73
N LYS A 73 -14.03 -21.40 1.98
CA LYS A 73 -15.31 -20.84 1.56
C LYS A 73 -15.08 -19.53 0.81
N ALA A 74 -15.42 -19.52 -0.48
CA ALA A 74 -15.43 -18.29 -1.28
C ALA A 74 -16.43 -17.27 -0.69
N ASN A 75 -16.06 -15.99 -0.72
CA ASN A 75 -16.83 -14.90 -0.11
C ASN A 75 -17.92 -14.30 -1.05
N GLY A 76 -18.04 -14.80 -2.28
CA GLY A 76 -18.94 -14.29 -3.31
C GLY A 76 -18.36 -13.19 -4.21
N SER A 77 -17.14 -12.71 -3.95
CA SER A 77 -16.41 -11.84 -4.89
C SER A 77 -16.02 -12.61 -6.15
N THR A 78 -16.05 -11.94 -7.30
CA THR A 78 -15.55 -12.49 -8.58
C THR A 78 -14.08 -12.89 -8.45
N SER A 79 -13.71 -14.07 -8.94
CA SER A 79 -12.31 -14.45 -9.10
C SER A 79 -11.57 -13.45 -9.99
N GLN A 80 -10.35 -13.07 -9.60
CA GLN A 80 -9.43 -12.37 -10.48
C GLN A 80 -8.71 -13.39 -11.34
N VAL A 81 -8.57 -13.11 -12.63
CA VAL A 81 -7.91 -14.00 -13.59
C VAL A 81 -6.78 -13.24 -14.28
N ILE A 82 -5.62 -13.88 -14.42
CA ILE A 82 -4.54 -13.43 -15.30
C ILE A 82 -4.23 -14.59 -16.25
N GLU A 83 -4.29 -14.33 -17.55
CA GLU A 83 -3.95 -15.30 -18.59
C GLU A 83 -2.61 -14.96 -19.22
N TRP A 84 -1.78 -15.99 -19.37
CA TRP A 84 -0.52 -15.96 -20.08
C TRP A 84 -0.59 -16.91 -21.27
N GLN A 85 0.01 -16.51 -22.39
CA GLN A 85 0.17 -17.36 -23.58
C GLN A 85 1.60 -17.25 -24.10
N THR A 86 2.09 -18.29 -24.77
CA THR A 86 3.40 -18.27 -25.44
C THR A 86 3.23 -18.11 -26.94
N THR A 87 3.98 -17.18 -27.55
CA THR A 87 4.07 -17.04 -29.02
C THR A 87 5.51 -17.18 -29.50
N PRO A 88 5.76 -17.60 -30.76
CA PRO A 88 7.12 -17.70 -31.30
C PRO A 88 7.91 -16.37 -31.31
N THR A 89 7.23 -15.22 -31.24
CA THR A 89 7.82 -13.88 -31.33
C THR A 89 8.09 -13.24 -29.97
N GLU A 90 7.20 -13.43 -28.99
CA GLU A 90 7.28 -12.75 -27.69
C GLU A 90 7.57 -13.71 -26.52
N GLY A 91 7.47 -15.01 -26.75
CA GLY A 91 7.46 -16.01 -25.70
C GLY A 91 6.23 -15.85 -24.82
N TRP A 92 6.36 -16.19 -23.54
CA TRP A 92 5.34 -16.01 -22.52
C TRP A 92 5.02 -14.52 -22.30
N HIS A 93 3.77 -14.12 -22.51
CA HIS A 93 3.24 -12.76 -22.27
C HIS A 93 1.79 -12.81 -21.77
N VAL A 94 1.31 -11.71 -21.19
CA VAL A 94 -0.08 -11.57 -20.67
C VAL A 94 -1.05 -11.33 -21.83
N THR A 95 -2.19 -12.05 -21.83
CA THR A 95 -3.27 -11.89 -22.82
C THR A 95 -4.61 -11.45 -22.22
N SER A 96 -4.74 -11.45 -20.89
CA SER A 96 -5.95 -10.99 -20.20
C SER A 96 -5.99 -9.46 -20.03
N THR A 97 -7.19 -8.87 -20.04
CA THR A 97 -7.41 -7.45 -19.72
C THR A 97 -6.95 -7.08 -18.30
N ASN A 98 -7.03 -8.03 -17.37
CA ASN A 98 -6.50 -7.88 -16.02
C ASN A 98 -5.03 -8.31 -16.01
N ASP A 99 -4.13 -7.40 -15.61
CA ASP A 99 -2.68 -7.58 -15.66
C ASP A 99 -2.05 -7.82 -14.27
N ARG A 100 -2.84 -7.75 -13.19
CA ARG A 100 -2.38 -7.81 -11.80
C ARG A 100 -3.42 -8.40 -10.86
N PHE A 101 -2.99 -8.83 -9.68
CA PHE A 101 -3.89 -9.15 -8.58
C PHE A 101 -3.95 -7.99 -7.58
N LYS A 102 -5.15 -7.52 -7.26
CA LYS A 102 -5.42 -6.54 -6.18
C LYS A 102 -5.95 -7.28 -4.96
N VAL A 103 -5.27 -7.20 -3.83
CA VAL A 103 -5.46 -8.13 -2.72
C VAL A 103 -5.47 -7.43 -1.36
N LYS A 104 -6.23 -7.99 -0.43
CA LYS A 104 -6.31 -7.52 0.95
C LYS A 104 -5.13 -8.02 1.77
N ASN A 105 -4.58 -7.13 2.58
CA ASN A 105 -3.58 -7.45 3.58
C ASN A 105 -4.22 -8.17 4.79
N SER A 106 -3.50 -9.15 5.34
CA SER A 106 -3.95 -9.97 6.47
C SER A 106 -3.80 -9.29 7.83
N GLN A 107 -3.31 -8.05 7.91
CA GLN A 107 -3.25 -7.30 9.17
C GLN A 107 -4.59 -6.62 9.46
N ASP A 108 -5.15 -5.90 8.48
CA ASP A 108 -6.50 -5.34 8.55
C ASP A 108 -7.58 -6.41 8.31
N ASN A 109 -7.28 -7.45 7.51
CA ASN A 109 -8.23 -8.50 7.11
C ASN A 109 -7.77 -9.91 7.54
N PRO A 110 -7.62 -10.22 8.85
CA PRO A 110 -6.97 -11.44 9.34
C PRO A 110 -7.67 -12.76 8.97
N ASN A 111 -8.94 -12.71 8.56
CA ASN A 111 -9.71 -13.88 8.13
C ASN A 111 -9.70 -14.10 6.61
N VAL A 112 -9.19 -13.14 5.82
CA VAL A 112 -9.17 -13.23 4.36
C VAL A 112 -8.01 -14.08 3.89
N VAL A 113 -8.33 -15.07 3.06
CA VAL A 113 -7.38 -15.96 2.39
C VAL A 113 -7.80 -16.08 0.94
N TYR A 114 -6.85 -16.14 0.03
CA TYR A 114 -7.11 -16.33 -1.39
C TYR A 114 -6.77 -17.77 -1.79
N LEU A 115 -7.66 -18.40 -2.56
CA LEU A 115 -7.38 -19.63 -3.28
C LEU A 115 -6.75 -19.26 -4.63
N LEU A 116 -5.49 -19.62 -4.82
CA LEU A 116 -4.76 -19.51 -6.08
C LEU A 116 -4.83 -20.86 -6.81
N LYS A 117 -5.28 -20.85 -8.06
CA LYS A 117 -5.37 -22.01 -8.96
C LYS A 117 -4.65 -21.74 -10.28
N MET A 118 -4.05 -22.79 -10.83
CA MET A 118 -3.34 -22.79 -12.11
C MET A 118 -3.97 -23.82 -13.05
N GLU A 119 -4.34 -23.37 -14.24
CA GLU A 119 -4.81 -24.23 -15.33
C GLU A 119 -3.92 -24.06 -16.55
N TYR A 120 -3.23 -25.13 -16.93
CA TYR A 120 -2.35 -25.15 -18.08
C TYR A 120 -3.00 -25.88 -19.24
N TYR A 121 -2.82 -25.32 -20.43
CA TYR A 121 -3.41 -25.81 -21.66
C TYR A 121 -2.31 -26.02 -22.71
N ASN A 122 -2.41 -27.13 -23.44
CA ASN A 122 -1.52 -27.44 -24.55
C ASN A 122 -1.84 -26.60 -25.80
N ALA A 123 -1.11 -26.81 -26.90
CA ALA A 123 -1.30 -26.07 -28.16
C ALA A 123 -2.69 -26.28 -28.81
N ASP A 124 -3.37 -27.38 -28.52
CA ASP A 124 -4.77 -27.64 -28.93
C ASP A 124 -5.80 -26.88 -28.07
N GLY A 125 -5.37 -26.18 -27.02
CA GLY A 125 -6.25 -25.53 -26.04
C GLY A 125 -6.93 -26.49 -25.07
N LYS A 126 -6.42 -27.72 -24.91
CA LYS A 126 -6.93 -28.74 -23.96
C LYS A 126 -6.23 -28.59 -22.61
N LEU A 127 -6.99 -28.70 -21.52
CA LEU A 127 -6.43 -28.71 -20.16
C LEU A 127 -5.49 -29.92 -20.01
N MET A 128 -4.27 -29.70 -19.53
CA MET A 128 -3.20 -30.71 -19.50
C MET A 128 -2.60 -30.96 -18.11
N ASN A 129 -3.17 -30.36 -17.04
CA ASN A 129 -2.69 -30.53 -15.66
C ASN A 129 -2.48 -32.01 -15.27
N ASP A 130 -3.36 -32.91 -15.71
CA ASP A 130 -3.30 -34.35 -15.41
C ASP A 130 -2.03 -35.05 -15.93
N GLN A 131 -1.37 -34.50 -16.97
CA GLN A 131 -0.11 -35.02 -17.49
C GLN A 131 1.02 -34.89 -16.46
N PHE A 132 0.97 -33.86 -15.59
CA PHE A 132 1.94 -33.65 -14.52
C PHE A 132 1.67 -34.52 -13.27
N TYR A 133 0.53 -35.21 -13.20
CA TYR A 133 0.19 -36.14 -12.10
C TYR A 133 0.37 -37.62 -12.46
N THR A 134 0.25 -37.96 -13.74
CA THR A 134 0.33 -39.34 -14.24
C THR A 134 1.78 -39.76 -14.52
N LEU A 135 2.03 -41.05 -14.77
CA LEU A 135 3.34 -41.59 -15.18
C LEU A 135 4.53 -41.12 -14.30
N ASN A 136 4.32 -41.08 -12.98
CA ASN A 136 5.29 -40.59 -11.97
C ASN A 136 5.78 -39.14 -12.15
N GLN A 137 5.17 -38.35 -13.05
CA GLN A 137 5.52 -36.94 -13.25
C GLN A 137 5.30 -36.12 -11.97
N ASP A 138 4.42 -36.59 -11.09
CA ASP A 138 4.19 -36.00 -9.78
C ASP A 138 5.43 -36.05 -8.86
N LYS A 139 6.39 -36.95 -9.10
CA LYS A 139 7.62 -37.08 -8.30
C LYS A 139 8.74 -36.12 -8.72
N ILE A 140 8.58 -35.45 -9.85
CA ILE A 140 9.60 -34.56 -10.43
C ILE A 140 9.12 -33.12 -10.63
N HIS A 141 7.80 -32.88 -10.66
CA HIS A 141 7.24 -31.54 -10.80
C HIS A 141 6.93 -30.85 -9.47
N GLN A 142 7.15 -29.53 -9.40
CA GLN A 142 6.68 -28.67 -8.30
C GLN A 142 6.64 -27.20 -8.71
N HIS A 143 5.54 -26.50 -8.43
CA HIS A 143 5.47 -25.04 -8.53
C HIS A 143 6.17 -24.36 -7.36
N PHE A 144 6.99 -23.36 -7.68
CA PHE A 144 7.58 -22.44 -6.73
C PHE A 144 7.00 -21.04 -6.91
N PHE A 145 6.53 -20.47 -5.81
CA PHE A 145 5.95 -19.13 -5.69
C PHE A 145 7.03 -18.25 -5.05
N SER A 146 7.64 -17.35 -5.81
CA SER A 146 8.91 -16.72 -5.41
C SER A 146 8.96 -15.22 -5.64
N MET A 147 9.66 -14.51 -4.75
CA MET A 147 10.03 -13.11 -4.96
C MET A 147 11.50 -13.00 -5.32
N TYR A 148 11.84 -11.89 -5.98
CA TYR A 148 13.20 -11.52 -6.31
C TYR A 148 13.47 -10.10 -5.83
N LYS A 149 14.73 -9.82 -5.47
CA LYS A 149 15.23 -8.49 -5.12
C LYS A 149 16.45 -8.14 -5.97
N GLN A 150 16.65 -6.85 -6.24
CA GLN A 150 17.88 -6.37 -6.87
C GLN A 150 19.05 -6.51 -5.90
N VAL A 151 20.18 -6.99 -6.40
CA VAL A 151 21.43 -7.15 -5.65
C VAL A 151 22.59 -6.72 -6.54
N THR A 152 23.49 -5.90 -6.01
CA THR A 152 24.73 -5.50 -6.70
C THR A 152 25.90 -6.32 -6.16
N VAL A 153 26.59 -7.06 -7.03
CA VAL A 153 27.80 -7.82 -6.72
C VAL A 153 28.88 -7.48 -7.73
N GLY A 154 30.07 -7.10 -7.26
CA GLY A 154 31.20 -6.75 -8.14
C GLY A 154 30.95 -5.56 -9.07
N GLY A 155 30.01 -4.66 -8.73
CA GLY A 155 29.60 -3.52 -9.56
C GLY A 155 28.48 -3.83 -10.57
N SER A 156 28.05 -5.09 -10.70
CA SER A 156 26.92 -5.48 -11.56
C SER A 156 25.65 -5.67 -10.72
N THR A 157 24.56 -5.03 -11.12
CA THR A 157 23.23 -5.19 -10.49
C THR A 157 22.42 -6.25 -11.22
N GLY A 158 21.81 -7.17 -10.47
CA GLY A 158 20.97 -8.23 -11.01
C GLY A 158 19.92 -8.74 -10.03
N SER A 159 19.01 -9.55 -10.54
CA SER A 159 17.85 -10.07 -9.79
C SER A 159 18.20 -11.37 -9.06
N ALA A 160 18.03 -11.41 -7.73
CA ALA A 160 18.29 -12.58 -6.90
C ALA A 160 17.04 -13.02 -6.13
N ARG A 161 16.79 -14.34 -6.03
CA ARG A 161 15.63 -14.90 -5.32
C ARG A 161 15.70 -14.57 -3.83
N VAL A 162 14.57 -14.16 -3.24
CA VAL A 162 14.43 -13.89 -1.81
C VAL A 162 14.44 -15.21 -1.05
N SER A 163 15.52 -15.47 -0.29
CA SER A 163 15.74 -16.71 0.45
C SER A 163 15.30 -16.68 1.91
N ASN A 164 15.00 -15.49 2.45
CA ASN A 164 14.48 -15.31 3.80
C ASN A 164 12.95 -15.21 3.77
N LYS A 165 12.24 -16.15 4.41
CA LYS A 165 10.77 -16.15 4.44
C LYS A 165 10.19 -14.83 5.00
N ALA A 166 10.87 -14.19 5.94
CA ALA A 166 10.39 -12.95 6.58
C ALA A 166 10.39 -11.71 5.65
N GLU A 167 11.12 -11.76 4.52
CA GLU A 167 11.14 -10.68 3.52
C GLU A 167 9.98 -10.78 2.50
N LEU A 168 9.27 -11.93 2.46
CA LEU A 168 8.17 -12.16 1.54
C LEU A 168 6.96 -11.29 1.89
N ALA A 169 6.26 -10.82 0.85
CA ALA A 169 5.03 -10.05 0.98
C ALA A 169 3.79 -10.93 1.25
N TYR A 170 3.95 -12.25 1.23
CA TYR A 170 2.89 -13.24 1.37
C TYR A 170 3.40 -14.50 2.09
N ASP A 171 2.45 -15.33 2.51
CA ASP A 171 2.67 -16.70 2.94
C ASP A 171 1.76 -17.63 2.13
N TYR A 172 2.20 -18.86 1.86
CA TYR A 172 1.52 -19.81 0.95
C TYR A 172 1.44 -21.22 1.53
N ARG A 173 0.35 -21.94 1.27
CA ARG A 173 0.18 -23.37 1.58
C ARG A 173 -0.33 -24.09 0.35
N TYR A 174 0.33 -25.18 -0.03
CA TYR A 174 -0.18 -26.09 -1.04
C TYR A 174 -1.49 -26.74 -0.58
N ALA A 175 -2.49 -26.79 -1.46
CA ALA A 175 -3.79 -27.41 -1.22
C ALA A 175 -4.10 -28.50 -2.25
N ASP A 176 -3.07 -29.05 -2.89
CA ASP A 176 -3.22 -30.08 -3.92
C ASP A 176 -3.89 -31.33 -3.34
N GLU A 177 -4.82 -31.88 -4.11
CA GLU A 177 -5.52 -33.13 -3.83
C GLU A 177 -5.35 -34.06 -5.04
N LEU A 178 -4.90 -35.29 -4.81
CA LEU A 178 -4.69 -36.31 -5.82
C LEU A 178 -5.63 -37.48 -5.52
N ASN A 179 -6.50 -37.83 -6.46
CA ASN A 179 -7.53 -38.88 -6.28
C ASN A 179 -8.39 -38.67 -5.00
N GLY A 180 -8.74 -37.41 -4.70
CA GLY A 180 -9.50 -37.04 -3.49
C GLY A 180 -8.71 -37.09 -2.18
N SER A 181 -7.40 -37.36 -2.21
CA SER A 181 -6.52 -37.36 -1.05
C SER A 181 -5.65 -36.11 -1.03
N PHE A 182 -5.58 -35.41 0.10
CA PHE A 182 -4.70 -34.25 0.29
C PHE A 182 -3.23 -34.66 0.21
N VAL A 183 -2.46 -33.97 -0.65
CA VAL A 183 -1.03 -34.22 -0.89
C VAL A 183 -0.13 -32.99 -0.74
N GLY A 184 -0.69 -31.82 -0.40
CA GLY A 184 0.04 -30.55 -0.36
C GLY A 184 1.29 -30.50 0.55
N GLU A 185 1.37 -31.34 1.58
CA GLU A 185 2.57 -31.42 2.45
C GLU A 185 3.59 -32.46 2.01
N THR A 186 3.13 -33.60 1.51
CA THR A 186 3.94 -34.80 1.27
C THR A 186 4.36 -34.95 -0.19
N ASN A 187 3.61 -34.34 -1.12
CA ASN A 187 3.83 -34.42 -2.55
C ASN A 187 3.20 -33.20 -3.28
N PRO A 188 3.60 -31.96 -2.91
CA PRO A 188 3.02 -30.75 -3.51
C PRO A 188 3.26 -30.68 -5.02
N MET A 189 2.22 -30.31 -5.75
CA MET A 189 2.33 -29.85 -7.13
C MET A 189 2.29 -28.32 -7.18
N GLY A 190 1.41 -27.70 -6.40
CA GLY A 190 1.05 -26.30 -6.51
C GLY A 190 0.23 -25.98 -7.76
N PHE A 191 -0.67 -26.87 -8.17
CA PHE A 191 -1.76 -26.47 -9.09
C PHE A 191 -2.87 -25.74 -8.34
N GLN A 192 -3.00 -25.96 -7.03
CA GLN A 192 -3.86 -25.15 -6.18
C GLN A 192 -3.28 -24.96 -4.77
N GLY A 193 -3.55 -23.80 -4.17
CA GLY A 193 -3.14 -23.52 -2.80
C GLY A 193 -3.69 -22.21 -2.25
N PHE A 194 -3.44 -21.98 -0.97
CA PHE A 194 -3.91 -20.83 -0.22
C PHE A 194 -2.80 -19.81 -0.03
N ILE A 195 -3.08 -18.54 -0.34
CA ILE A 195 -2.16 -17.42 -0.18
C ILE A 195 -2.79 -16.33 0.70
N ARG A 196 -1.99 -15.78 1.63
CA ARG A 196 -2.32 -14.59 2.42
C ARG A 196 -1.23 -13.54 2.28
N PHE A 197 -1.57 -12.26 2.25
CA PHE A 197 -0.64 -11.16 2.00
C PHE A 197 -0.31 -10.43 3.30
N VAL A 198 0.96 -10.48 3.72
CA VAL A 198 1.37 -10.18 5.11
C VAL A 198 2.09 -8.84 5.27
N LYS A 199 2.37 -8.14 4.16
CA LYS A 199 2.99 -6.81 4.12
C LYS A 199 2.01 -5.81 3.46
N PRO A 200 1.24 -5.03 4.23
CA PRO A 200 0.28 -4.06 3.68
C PRO A 200 0.97 -3.03 2.78
N GLY A 201 0.24 -2.47 1.81
CA GLY A 201 0.70 -1.40 0.92
C GLY A 201 1.89 -1.75 0.02
N LYS A 202 2.31 -3.02 -0.05
CA LYS A 202 3.49 -3.46 -0.80
C LYS A 202 3.09 -3.98 -2.18
N ASN A 203 3.57 -3.31 -3.22
CA ASN A 203 3.51 -3.79 -4.60
C ASN A 203 4.71 -4.72 -4.87
N PHE A 204 4.48 -5.87 -5.49
CA PHE A 204 5.55 -6.80 -5.84
C PHE A 204 5.17 -7.73 -7.01
N THR A 205 6.18 -8.38 -7.58
CA THR A 205 5.98 -9.41 -8.61
C THR A 205 6.12 -10.80 -7.99
N LEU A 206 5.06 -11.60 -8.08
CA LEU A 206 5.07 -13.03 -7.76
C LEU A 206 5.57 -13.82 -8.97
N SER A 207 6.73 -14.45 -8.86
CA SER A 207 7.17 -15.48 -9.81
C SER A 207 6.39 -16.76 -9.54
N VAL A 208 5.79 -17.34 -10.58
CA VAL A 208 5.22 -18.69 -10.52
C VAL A 208 6.00 -19.54 -11.50
N ASP A 209 6.83 -20.45 -10.96
CA ASP A 209 7.79 -21.23 -11.72
C ASP A 209 7.47 -22.74 -11.55
N LEU A 210 7.17 -23.46 -12.63
CA LEU A 210 7.03 -24.93 -12.59
C LEU A 210 8.39 -25.58 -12.81
N LEU A 211 8.95 -26.20 -11.78
CA LEU A 211 10.18 -26.98 -11.86
C LEU A 211 9.91 -28.34 -12.51
N HIS A 212 10.82 -28.75 -13.39
CA HIS A 212 11.02 -30.13 -13.84
C HIS A 212 12.34 -30.66 -13.23
N ALA A 213 12.27 -31.52 -12.21
CA ALA A 213 13.46 -32.07 -11.57
C ALA A 213 14.08 -33.20 -12.42
N ALA A 214 15.41 -33.21 -12.59
CA ALA A 214 16.08 -34.18 -13.46
C ALA A 214 16.02 -35.66 -12.99
N VAL A 215 15.63 -35.91 -11.73
CA VAL A 215 15.52 -37.26 -11.12
C VAL A 215 14.42 -37.29 -10.07
N SER A 216 14.39 -36.33 -9.13
CA SER A 216 13.37 -36.22 -8.09
C SER A 216 13.32 -34.81 -7.53
N LYS A 217 12.13 -34.35 -7.12
CA LYS A 217 11.93 -33.09 -6.38
C LYS A 217 12.20 -33.21 -4.87
N PHE A 218 12.32 -34.43 -4.37
CA PHE A 218 12.47 -34.72 -2.95
C PHE A 218 13.95 -34.74 -2.51
N ASP A 219 14.19 -34.44 -1.25
CA ASP A 219 15.50 -34.64 -0.61
C ASP A 219 15.73 -36.10 -0.17
N GLU A 220 16.90 -36.37 0.42
CA GLU A 220 17.29 -37.68 0.96
C GLU A 220 16.35 -38.23 2.07
N ASN A 221 15.53 -37.37 2.68
CA ASN A 221 14.53 -37.74 3.69
C ASN A 221 13.11 -37.81 3.08
N ASN A 222 13.01 -37.87 1.75
CA ASN A 222 11.76 -37.86 0.98
C ASN A 222 10.88 -36.63 1.25
N LYS A 223 11.49 -35.46 1.51
CA LYS A 223 10.78 -34.20 1.80
C LYS A 223 10.86 -33.22 0.62
N PRO A 224 9.76 -32.53 0.24
CA PRO A 224 9.78 -31.52 -0.81
C PRO A 224 10.44 -30.21 -0.34
N SER A 225 10.90 -29.40 -1.30
CA SER A 225 11.40 -28.04 -1.02
C SER A 225 10.25 -27.11 -0.58
N PRO A 226 10.51 -26.08 0.25
CA PRO A 226 9.50 -25.08 0.61
C PRO A 226 9.10 -24.23 -0.59
N PHE A 227 7.85 -23.75 -0.60
CA PHE A 227 7.20 -23.13 -1.77
C PHE A 227 7.95 -21.95 -2.42
N TYR A 228 8.82 -21.26 -1.69
CA TYR A 228 9.54 -20.07 -2.16
C TYR A 228 11.03 -20.30 -2.43
N LEU A 229 11.57 -21.44 -2.01
CA LEU A 229 13.01 -21.69 -2.05
C LEU A 229 13.30 -23.14 -2.46
N PRO A 230 13.38 -23.43 -3.77
CA PRO A 230 13.85 -24.72 -4.27
C PRO A 230 15.26 -25.04 -3.74
N ALA A 231 15.51 -26.31 -3.43
CA ALA A 231 16.84 -26.77 -3.05
C ALA A 231 17.89 -26.47 -4.13
N LYS A 232 19.14 -26.21 -3.71
CA LYS A 232 20.23 -25.82 -4.62
C LYS A 232 20.46 -26.84 -5.75
N SER A 233 20.34 -28.13 -5.44
CA SER A 233 20.39 -29.22 -6.42
C SER A 233 19.36 -28.99 -7.52
N LEU A 234 18.08 -28.85 -7.16
CA LEU A 234 16.96 -28.62 -8.09
C LEU A 234 17.18 -27.39 -8.98
N VAL A 235 17.69 -26.29 -8.43
CA VAL A 235 18.00 -25.08 -9.21
C VAL A 235 19.18 -25.31 -10.18
N SER A 236 20.18 -26.08 -9.77
CA SER A 236 21.37 -26.35 -10.60
C SER A 236 21.18 -27.45 -11.64
N THR A 237 20.24 -28.38 -11.42
CA THR A 237 20.08 -29.58 -12.26
C THR A 237 18.70 -29.74 -12.87
N GLY A 238 17.66 -29.03 -12.43
CA GLY A 238 16.32 -29.06 -13.03
C GLY A 238 16.20 -28.19 -14.29
N ASP A 239 15.07 -28.31 -14.98
CA ASP A 239 14.58 -27.36 -15.99
C ASP A 239 13.29 -26.68 -15.48
N TRP A 240 12.74 -25.73 -16.24
CA TRP A 240 11.54 -24.99 -15.86
C TRP A 240 10.54 -24.97 -17.01
N ASP A 241 9.42 -25.68 -16.88
CA ASP A 241 8.38 -25.74 -17.93
C ASP A 241 7.54 -24.45 -17.99
N ILE A 242 7.37 -23.78 -16.85
CA ILE A 242 6.71 -22.48 -16.73
C ILE A 242 7.60 -21.54 -15.93
N GLN A 243 7.72 -20.28 -16.37
CA GLN A 243 8.27 -19.17 -15.59
C GLN A 243 7.49 -17.88 -15.92
N VAL A 244 6.45 -17.57 -15.15
CA VAL A 244 5.65 -16.34 -15.35
C VAL A 244 5.81 -15.37 -14.19
N LYS A 245 5.40 -14.11 -14.42
CA LYS A 245 5.54 -13.00 -13.48
C LYS A 245 4.18 -12.33 -13.24
N LEU A 246 3.57 -12.57 -12.10
CA LEU A 246 2.25 -12.03 -11.75
C LEU A 246 2.41 -10.79 -10.85
N PRO A 247 2.08 -9.57 -11.32
CA PRO A 247 2.08 -8.39 -10.47
C PRO A 247 0.99 -8.48 -9.39
N VAL A 248 1.32 -8.03 -8.18
CA VAL A 248 0.43 -8.02 -7.02
C VAL A 248 0.49 -6.65 -6.35
N GLU A 249 -0.69 -6.11 -6.04
CA GLU A 249 -0.95 -4.83 -5.38
C GLU A 249 -1.69 -5.14 -4.06
N ILE A 250 -1.00 -5.02 -2.93
CA ILE A 250 -1.56 -5.26 -1.60
C ILE A 250 -2.12 -3.95 -1.03
N ASP A 251 -3.36 -3.96 -0.54
CA ASP A 251 -3.99 -2.80 0.08
C ASP A 251 -3.35 -2.39 1.43
N GLY A 252 -3.74 -1.21 1.93
CA GLY A 252 -3.17 -0.61 3.14
C GLY A 252 -1.93 0.25 2.87
N ALA A 253 -1.13 0.49 3.91
CA ALA A 253 0.07 1.34 3.85
C ALA A 253 1.29 0.53 4.29
N SER A 254 2.43 0.73 3.64
CA SER A 254 3.67 0.00 3.97
C SER A 254 4.13 0.32 5.40
N GLU A 255 4.25 -0.73 6.24
CA GLU A 255 4.82 -0.61 7.58
C GLU A 255 6.28 -0.12 7.57
N GLU A 256 6.99 -0.41 6.48
CA GLU A 256 8.39 -0.03 6.26
C GLU A 256 8.42 1.26 5.41
N THR A 257 9.02 2.32 5.96
CA THR A 257 9.37 3.52 5.19
C THR A 257 10.56 3.17 4.29
N ALA A 258 10.54 3.62 3.02
CA ALA A 258 11.62 3.33 2.08
C ALA A 258 12.97 3.83 2.63
N THR A 259 14.05 3.05 2.41
CA THR A 259 15.34 3.25 3.09
C THR A 259 16.09 4.51 2.67
N ASP A 260 15.74 5.08 1.52
CA ASP A 260 16.29 6.33 0.99
C ASP A 260 15.46 7.57 1.37
N MET A 261 14.32 7.38 2.04
CA MET A 261 13.53 8.47 2.64
C MET A 261 14.12 8.90 3.99
N ILE A 262 13.80 10.13 4.41
CA ILE A 262 13.87 10.51 5.82
C ILE A 262 13.10 9.52 6.70
N GLN A 263 13.53 9.36 7.95
CA GLN A 263 12.97 8.36 8.88
C GLN A 263 12.27 9.04 10.08
N PRO A 264 11.16 9.77 9.86
CA PRO A 264 10.45 10.44 10.93
C PRO A 264 9.65 9.44 11.78
N ALA A 265 9.60 9.67 13.09
CA ALA A 265 8.65 9.00 13.98
C ALA A 265 7.44 9.89 14.31
N LYS A 266 7.54 11.20 14.02
CA LYS A 266 6.53 12.20 14.35
C LYS A 266 6.56 13.35 13.34
N VAL A 267 5.41 13.95 13.08
CA VAL A 267 5.24 15.18 12.30
C VAL A 267 4.38 16.16 13.10
N ARG A 268 4.72 17.45 13.00
CA ARG A 268 3.93 18.58 13.53
C ARG A 268 3.53 19.46 12.36
N ILE A 269 2.28 19.91 12.34
CA ILE A 269 1.76 20.84 11.34
C ILE A 269 1.13 22.00 12.10
N ASP A 270 1.75 23.18 11.99
CA ASP A 270 1.23 24.42 12.55
C ASP A 270 0.38 25.13 11.47
N ILE A 271 -0.86 25.50 11.82
CA ILE A 271 -1.85 26.05 10.90
C ILE A 271 -2.34 27.40 11.43
N TYR A 272 -2.28 28.42 10.56
CA TYR A 272 -2.56 29.81 10.91
C TYR A 272 -3.59 30.43 9.95
N GLU A 273 -4.68 30.99 10.47
CA GLU A 273 -5.60 31.80 9.65
C GLU A 273 -4.99 33.21 9.43
N GLY A 274 -4.98 33.69 8.19
CA GLY A 274 -4.36 34.96 7.85
C GLY A 274 -4.95 35.66 6.63
N HIS A 275 -4.20 36.65 6.15
CA HIS A 275 -4.49 37.35 4.90
C HIS A 275 -3.21 37.75 4.18
N LEU A 276 -3.36 38.14 2.91
CA LEU A 276 -2.26 38.53 2.02
C LEU A 276 -2.23 40.05 1.80
N HIS A 277 -1.05 40.66 1.95
CA HIS A 277 -0.74 41.99 1.40
C HIS A 277 -0.08 41.91 0.00
N GLY A 278 0.00 40.71 -0.56
CA GLY A 278 0.63 40.38 -1.84
C GLY A 278 0.90 38.87 -1.91
N LYS A 279 1.20 38.32 -3.10
CA LYS A 279 1.33 36.86 -3.34
C LYS A 279 2.25 36.12 -2.35
N LEU A 280 3.32 36.75 -1.87
CA LEU A 280 4.26 36.18 -0.90
C LEU A 280 4.29 36.93 0.45
N ALA A 281 3.30 37.78 0.70
CA ALA A 281 3.22 38.61 1.90
C ALA A 281 2.05 38.17 2.79
N PHE A 282 2.15 36.95 3.33
CA PHE A 282 1.20 36.40 4.31
C PHE A 282 1.43 37.02 5.70
N HIS A 283 0.32 37.35 6.36
CA HIS A 283 0.28 37.72 7.77
C HIS A 283 -0.86 36.96 8.48
N GLN A 284 -0.55 36.34 9.62
CA GLN A 284 -1.56 35.76 10.50
C GLN A 284 -2.51 36.84 11.04
N ASN A 285 -3.82 36.57 11.04
CA ASN A 285 -4.82 37.45 11.64
C ASN A 285 -4.62 37.53 13.17
N THR A 286 -4.64 38.74 13.73
CA THR A 286 -4.82 38.93 15.17
C THR A 286 -6.30 38.73 15.53
N THR A 287 -6.59 37.93 16.56
CA THR A 287 -7.95 37.80 17.10
C THR A 287 -8.10 38.56 18.41
N PRO A 288 -9.29 39.12 18.70
CA PRO A 288 -9.63 39.60 20.04
C PRO A 288 -9.59 38.45 21.05
N LYS A 289 -9.07 38.70 22.26
CA LYS A 289 -8.95 37.69 23.33
C LYS A 289 -10.29 37.05 23.78
N GLN A 290 -11.41 37.65 23.39
CA GLN A 290 -12.76 37.17 23.67
C GLN A 290 -13.25 36.14 22.64
N ASN A 291 -12.63 36.08 21.45
CA ASN A 291 -12.89 35.04 20.47
C ASN A 291 -12.16 33.75 20.86
N ASN A 292 -12.93 32.70 21.14
CA ASN A 292 -12.44 31.38 21.53
C ASN A 292 -12.42 30.40 20.34
N TYR A 293 -13.14 30.73 19.26
CA TYR A 293 -13.37 29.83 18.13
C TYR A 293 -12.94 30.44 16.80
N MET A 294 -13.32 31.70 16.51
CA MET A 294 -12.91 32.36 15.26
C MET A 294 -11.42 32.69 15.25
N GLY A 295 -10.76 32.45 14.11
CA GLY A 295 -9.31 32.66 13.96
C GLY A 295 -8.45 31.80 14.89
N ARG A 296 -8.97 30.64 15.32
CA ARG A 296 -8.22 29.63 16.07
C ARG A 296 -7.10 29.04 15.20
N ASN A 297 -5.87 29.12 15.69
CA ASN A 297 -4.74 28.39 15.13
C ASN A 297 -4.76 26.92 15.59
N TYR A 298 -4.18 26.02 14.79
CA TYR A 298 -4.07 24.60 15.11
C TYR A 298 -2.60 24.17 15.15
N LYS A 299 -2.27 23.24 16.04
CA LYS A 299 -0.97 22.57 16.14
C LYS A 299 -1.21 21.08 16.08
N LEU A 300 -1.40 20.57 14.87
CA LEU A 300 -1.65 19.16 14.65
C LEU A 300 -0.35 18.38 14.85
N THR A 301 -0.47 17.19 15.40
CA THR A 301 0.65 16.30 15.64
C THR A 301 0.25 14.89 15.27
N TYR A 302 1.12 14.17 14.57
CA TYR A 302 0.91 12.75 14.26
C TYR A 302 2.17 11.96 14.58
N ARG A 303 1.98 10.72 15.06
CA ARG A 303 3.01 9.71 15.28
C ARG A 303 2.96 8.67 14.16
N LEU A 304 4.10 8.21 13.68
CA LEU A 304 4.16 7.12 12.71
C LEU A 304 4.12 5.78 13.44
N GLU A 305 3.02 5.04 13.28
CA GLU A 305 2.83 3.71 13.85
C GLU A 305 2.44 2.73 12.74
N LYS A 306 3.20 1.64 12.57
CA LYS A 306 2.92 0.59 11.57
C LYS A 306 2.60 1.14 10.17
N GLY A 307 3.43 2.08 9.69
CA GLY A 307 3.24 2.69 8.37
C GLY A 307 2.04 3.65 8.26
N ARG A 308 1.44 4.08 9.37
CA ARG A 308 0.29 5.01 9.38
C ARG A 308 0.55 6.19 10.32
N TRP A 309 0.10 7.37 9.91
CA TRP A 309 0.12 8.56 10.77
C TRP A 309 -1.10 8.55 11.70
N VAL A 310 -0.86 8.38 12.99
CA VAL A 310 -1.88 8.38 14.04
C VAL A 310 -1.86 9.75 14.73
N PRO A 311 -3.00 10.47 14.83
CA PRO A 311 -3.03 11.79 15.46
C PRO A 311 -2.76 11.71 16.97
N GLU A 312 -1.95 12.65 17.48
CA GLU A 312 -1.74 12.88 18.91
C GLU A 312 -2.53 14.11 19.36
N GLY A 313 -3.39 13.95 20.37
CA GLY A 313 -4.17 15.06 20.97
C GLY A 313 -5.66 15.02 20.63
N ASN A 314 -6.35 16.12 20.93
CA ASN A 314 -7.82 16.18 20.88
C ASN A 314 -8.39 16.83 19.61
N ASP A 315 -7.56 17.52 18.82
CA ASP A 315 -7.98 18.21 17.59
C ASP A 315 -8.02 17.22 16.41
N THR A 316 -9.03 16.35 16.42
CA THR A 316 -9.25 15.31 15.38
C THR A 316 -9.91 15.84 14.10
N GLN A 317 -10.36 17.08 14.11
CA GLN A 317 -10.91 17.81 12.96
C GLN A 317 -10.52 19.29 13.09
N ILE A 318 -10.16 19.93 11.98
CA ILE A 318 -9.90 21.39 11.94
C ILE A 318 -11.04 22.14 11.25
N ALA A 319 -11.41 23.29 11.80
CA ALA A 319 -12.39 24.20 11.23
C ALA A 319 -11.67 25.46 10.73
N LEU A 320 -11.75 25.72 9.43
CA LEU A 320 -11.08 26.83 8.74
C LEU A 320 -12.11 27.66 7.97
N ILE A 321 -11.72 28.88 7.57
CA ILE A 321 -12.54 29.78 6.78
C ILE A 321 -12.04 29.77 5.34
N GLY A 322 -12.98 29.65 4.40
CA GLY A 322 -12.72 29.71 2.97
C GLY A 322 -13.03 31.10 2.43
N CYS A 323 -12.74 31.31 1.15
CA CYS A 323 -12.91 32.60 0.51
C CYS A 323 -13.31 32.36 -0.94
N LYS A 324 -14.47 32.87 -1.36
CA LYS A 324 -14.90 32.84 -2.76
C LYS A 324 -14.34 34.02 -3.54
N ASP A 325 -14.22 35.18 -2.91
CA ASP A 325 -13.68 36.41 -3.50
C ASP A 325 -12.18 36.55 -3.21
N GLU A 326 -11.35 36.35 -4.23
CA GLU A 326 -9.88 36.40 -4.12
C GLU A 326 -9.36 37.78 -3.69
N SER A 327 -10.14 38.85 -3.89
CA SER A 327 -9.74 40.21 -3.50
C SER A 327 -9.64 40.42 -1.99
N TRP A 328 -10.26 39.56 -1.18
CA TRP A 328 -10.18 39.59 0.29
C TRP A 328 -8.89 38.96 0.82
N GLY A 329 -8.15 38.22 -0.03
CA GLY A 329 -6.84 37.65 0.27
C GLY A 329 -6.80 36.70 1.48
N ARG A 330 -7.94 36.16 1.94
CA ARG A 330 -8.01 35.28 3.13
C ARG A 330 -7.52 33.88 2.81
N VAL A 331 -6.57 33.40 3.61
CA VAL A 331 -5.85 32.14 3.37
C VAL A 331 -5.47 31.46 4.70
N SER A 332 -5.17 30.16 4.65
CA SER A 332 -4.66 29.39 5.78
C SER A 332 -3.22 28.95 5.52
N ALA A 333 -2.26 29.47 6.28
CA ALA A 333 -0.85 29.08 6.21
C ALA A 333 -0.60 27.76 6.96
N PHE A 334 0.29 26.93 6.44
CA PHE A 334 0.74 25.66 6.99
C PHE A 334 2.28 25.68 7.08
N ASP A 335 2.84 25.28 8.22
CA ASP A 335 4.27 25.03 8.43
C ASP A 335 4.48 23.59 8.96
N ILE A 336 5.29 22.79 8.26
CA ILE A 336 5.41 21.33 8.46
C ILE A 336 6.80 20.98 8.98
N HIS A 337 6.83 20.26 10.10
CA HIS A 337 8.06 19.86 10.79
C HIS A 337 8.10 18.35 11.05
N TYR A 338 9.24 17.71 10.78
CA TYR A 338 9.45 16.28 10.96
C TYR A 338 10.43 15.99 12.10
N PHE A 339 10.15 14.97 12.91
CA PHE A 339 10.93 14.61 14.11
C PHE A 339 11.29 13.12 14.12
N ASP A 340 12.50 12.81 14.60
CA ASP A 340 12.93 11.44 14.82
C ASP A 340 12.28 10.81 16.08
N LYS A 341 12.58 9.53 16.33
CA LYS A 341 12.09 8.78 17.51
C LYS A 341 12.53 9.34 18.87
N ASN A 342 13.54 10.20 18.90
CA ASN A 342 14.04 10.86 20.10
C ASN A 342 13.42 12.26 20.29
N GLY A 343 12.56 12.70 19.36
CA GLY A 343 11.98 14.05 19.34
C GLY A 343 12.91 15.12 18.79
N LYS A 344 14.05 14.75 18.17
CA LYS A 344 14.92 15.71 17.48
C LYS A 344 14.28 16.09 16.14
N GLU A 345 14.26 17.37 15.83
CA GLU A 345 13.82 17.84 14.51
C GLU A 345 14.79 17.40 13.41
N ILE A 346 14.25 16.83 12.34
CA ILE A 346 14.96 16.31 11.17
C ILE A 346 14.44 16.90 9.85
N THR A 347 13.55 17.89 9.90
CA THR A 347 12.98 18.59 8.73
C THR A 347 14.05 19.00 7.70
N GLY A 348 15.20 19.50 8.16
CA GLY A 348 16.33 19.88 7.30
C GLY A 348 16.90 18.75 6.43
N GLN A 349 16.72 17.47 6.79
CA GLN A 349 17.14 16.34 5.93
C GLN A 349 16.39 16.28 4.59
N ILE A 350 15.27 16.99 4.45
CA ILE A 350 14.49 17.15 3.21
C ILE A 350 15.13 18.18 2.28
N VAL A 351 16.01 19.05 2.81
CA VAL A 351 16.52 20.26 2.13
C VAL A 351 18.04 20.25 2.00
N ASP A 352 18.73 19.93 3.09
CA ASP A 352 20.18 20.02 3.22
C ASP A 352 20.90 19.06 2.25
N ASN A 353 22.15 19.40 1.91
CA ASN A 353 23.04 18.59 1.05
C ASN A 353 22.52 18.32 -0.38
N GLY A 354 21.49 19.03 -0.85
CA GLY A 354 20.93 18.87 -2.20
C GLY A 354 19.69 17.98 -2.28
N GLU A 355 19.20 17.47 -1.15
CA GLU A 355 17.94 16.70 -1.08
C GLU A 355 16.72 17.55 -1.44
N ASP A 356 16.83 18.88 -1.37
CA ASP A 356 15.83 19.84 -1.86
C ASP A 356 15.39 19.55 -3.30
N ARG A 357 16.28 19.05 -4.16
CA ARG A 357 16.00 18.70 -5.57
C ARG A 357 15.19 17.41 -5.74
N HIS A 358 15.09 16.62 -4.69
CA HIS A 358 14.46 15.30 -4.67
C HIS A 358 13.08 15.34 -4.00
N TYR A 359 12.90 16.17 -2.97
CA TYR A 359 11.68 16.21 -2.18
C TYR A 359 10.62 17.20 -2.66
N GLN A 360 9.35 16.78 -2.63
CA GLN A 360 8.17 17.63 -2.80
C GLN A 360 6.97 17.09 -1.99
N HIS A 361 6.27 17.97 -1.27
CA HIS A 361 4.94 17.70 -0.75
C HIS A 361 3.88 17.95 -1.82
N PHE A 362 2.96 16.99 -1.92
CA PHE A 362 1.71 17.12 -2.64
C PHE A 362 0.53 17.19 -1.67
N PHE A 363 -0.47 17.96 -2.04
CA PHE A 363 -1.67 18.23 -1.26
C PHE A 363 -2.88 17.90 -2.11
N GLN A 364 -3.65 16.89 -1.70
CA GLN A 364 -4.82 16.41 -2.44
C GLN A 364 -6.04 16.41 -1.53
N VAL A 365 -7.24 16.55 -2.10
CA VAL A 365 -8.49 16.50 -1.34
C VAL A 365 -9.35 15.31 -1.75
N SER A 366 -9.92 14.62 -0.77
CA SER A 366 -10.82 13.48 -0.94
C SER A 366 -12.02 13.56 0.00
N ASP A 367 -13.06 12.74 -0.28
CA ASP A 367 -14.30 12.67 0.52
C ASP A 367 -15.02 14.02 0.69
N ILE A 368 -14.98 14.89 -0.34
CA ILE A 368 -15.61 16.21 -0.31
C ILE A 368 -17.13 16.08 -0.21
N LYS A 369 -17.71 16.71 0.82
CA LYS A 369 -19.13 16.68 1.15
C LYS A 369 -19.61 18.06 1.58
N PRO A 370 -20.91 18.38 1.40
CA PRO A 370 -21.51 19.56 2.02
C PRO A 370 -21.36 19.55 3.55
N ALA A 371 -20.96 20.69 4.12
CA ALA A 371 -21.08 20.97 5.54
C ALA A 371 -22.45 21.58 5.86
N TYR A 372 -22.65 22.06 7.09
CA TYR A 372 -23.86 22.80 7.46
C TYR A 372 -24.04 24.04 6.56
N GLY A 373 -25.24 24.22 6.01
CA GLY A 373 -25.54 25.28 5.03
C GLY A 373 -24.99 25.04 3.62
N GLY A 374 -24.14 24.02 3.44
CA GLY A 374 -23.50 23.71 2.17
C GLY A 374 -24.40 22.99 1.16
N LYS A 375 -23.94 22.94 -0.09
CA LYS A 375 -24.56 22.20 -1.19
C LYS A 375 -23.47 21.46 -1.97
N GLU A 376 -23.86 20.45 -2.74
CA GLU A 376 -22.96 19.77 -3.67
C GLU A 376 -22.73 20.66 -4.91
N GLU A 377 -21.51 20.67 -5.42
CA GLU A 377 -21.10 21.46 -6.59
C GLU A 377 -20.25 20.63 -7.55
N ALA A 378 -20.33 20.90 -8.86
CA ALA A 378 -19.53 20.22 -9.89
C ALA A 378 -18.00 20.41 -9.75
N THR A 379 -17.58 21.32 -8.86
CA THR A 379 -16.18 21.58 -8.48
C THR A 379 -15.76 20.91 -7.18
N ASP A 380 -16.60 20.07 -6.56
CA ASP A 380 -16.27 19.26 -5.37
C ASP A 380 -15.39 18.05 -5.76
N LYS A 381 -14.19 18.36 -6.27
CA LYS A 381 -13.19 17.42 -6.79
C LYS A 381 -11.78 17.95 -6.52
N ASN A 382 -10.78 17.06 -6.51
CA ASN A 382 -9.38 17.46 -6.36
C ASN A 382 -8.90 18.33 -7.53
N GLY A 383 -8.63 19.62 -7.27
CA GLY A 383 -8.06 20.55 -8.25
C GLY A 383 -8.24 22.02 -7.89
N THR A 384 -7.67 22.90 -8.72
CA THR A 384 -7.61 24.37 -8.50
C THR A 384 -8.96 25.08 -8.48
N GLU A 385 -10.02 24.47 -9.02
CA GLU A 385 -11.39 24.99 -8.91
C GLU A 385 -11.95 24.89 -7.47
N PHE A 386 -11.40 23.99 -6.65
CA PHE A 386 -11.78 23.78 -5.25
C PHE A 386 -10.85 24.51 -4.29
N PHE A 387 -9.53 24.38 -4.51
CA PHE A 387 -8.50 24.94 -3.63
C PHE A 387 -7.19 25.21 -4.39
N GLU A 388 -6.48 26.26 -4.00
CA GLU A 388 -5.11 26.52 -4.43
C GLU A 388 -4.13 26.40 -3.26
N TYR A 389 -2.87 26.11 -3.57
CA TYR A 389 -1.75 26.15 -2.63
C TYR A 389 -0.57 26.90 -3.26
N LEU A 390 0.06 27.78 -2.49
CA LEU A 390 1.32 28.41 -2.88
C LEU A 390 2.46 27.97 -1.95
N TYR A 391 3.49 27.40 -2.56
CA TYR A 391 4.78 27.12 -1.92
C TYR A 391 5.47 28.43 -1.51
N CYS A 392 5.65 28.60 -0.20
CA CYS A 392 6.35 29.71 0.44
C CYS A 392 7.64 29.24 1.12
N ASP A 393 8.22 28.13 0.65
CA ASP A 393 9.52 27.63 1.12
C ASP A 393 10.62 28.69 1.00
N THR A 394 11.50 28.72 2.00
CA THR A 394 12.60 29.68 2.16
C THR A 394 13.97 28.99 2.13
N ASP A 395 15.01 29.76 1.83
CA ASP A 395 16.42 29.34 2.00
C ASP A 395 17.14 30.29 2.99
N PRO A 396 17.58 29.84 4.17
CA PRO A 396 17.41 28.49 4.72
C PRO A 396 15.97 28.22 5.18
N TRP A 397 15.59 26.93 5.20
CA TRP A 397 14.21 26.45 5.43
C TRP A 397 13.65 26.72 6.83
N ASP A 398 14.52 26.94 7.81
CA ASP A 398 14.19 27.16 9.23
C ASP A 398 14.02 28.66 9.57
N LYS A 399 13.88 29.51 8.55
CA LYS A 399 13.81 30.97 8.64
C LYS A 399 12.63 31.54 7.84
N THR A 400 12.20 32.73 8.24
CA THR A 400 11.13 33.50 7.60
C THR A 400 11.71 34.57 6.66
N ASN A 401 11.00 34.91 5.60
CA ASN A 401 11.25 36.08 4.80
C ASN A 401 11.00 37.37 5.60
N HIS A 402 9.90 37.45 6.37
CA HIS A 402 9.57 38.68 7.09
C HIS A 402 10.61 39.08 8.14
N PHE A 403 10.98 38.19 9.07
CA PHE A 403 11.89 38.55 10.16
C PHE A 403 13.37 38.34 9.78
N ASP A 404 13.70 37.18 9.21
CA ASP A 404 15.10 36.78 8.96
C ASP A 404 15.62 37.21 7.58
N LYS A 405 14.74 37.69 6.69
CA LYS A 405 15.03 38.07 5.29
C LYS A 405 15.48 36.89 4.41
N ALA A 406 15.10 35.67 4.78
CA ALA A 406 15.35 34.48 3.96
C ALA A 406 14.62 34.58 2.61
N PRO A 407 15.30 34.44 1.45
CA PRO A 407 14.65 34.45 0.14
C PRO A 407 13.64 33.30 -0.01
N PHE A 408 12.50 33.59 -0.64
CA PHE A 408 11.57 32.56 -1.09
C PHE A 408 12.13 31.78 -2.28
N ILE A 409 12.05 30.45 -2.20
CA ILE A 409 12.47 29.51 -3.25
C ILE A 409 11.30 28.70 -3.84
N GLY A 410 10.14 28.65 -3.18
CA GLY A 410 9.03 27.76 -3.52
C GLY A 410 8.52 27.79 -4.96
N GLU A 411 8.60 28.92 -5.67
CA GLU A 411 8.22 29.02 -7.10
C GLU A 411 9.21 28.31 -8.04
N LYS A 412 10.49 28.24 -7.67
CA LYS A 412 11.57 27.62 -8.46
C LYS A 412 11.92 26.22 -7.98
N ASN A 413 11.69 25.95 -6.70
CA ASN A 413 12.10 24.76 -5.99
C ASN A 413 11.06 24.41 -4.90
N PRO A 414 9.84 24.00 -5.28
CA PRO A 414 8.77 23.72 -4.33
C PRO A 414 9.11 22.50 -3.46
N ILE A 415 9.14 22.67 -2.15
CA ILE A 415 9.33 21.59 -1.18
C ILE A 415 8.02 21.35 -0.43
N GLY A 416 7.31 22.42 -0.04
CA GLY A 416 6.02 22.38 0.67
C GLY A 416 6.15 22.17 2.17
N LEU A 417 7.28 22.58 2.76
CA LEU A 417 7.41 22.73 4.20
C LEU A 417 6.63 23.97 4.67
N LYS A 418 6.63 25.03 3.86
CA LYS A 418 5.92 26.28 4.11
C LYS A 418 5.05 26.66 2.93
N GLY A 419 3.82 27.09 3.20
CA GLY A 419 2.92 27.61 2.18
C GLY A 419 1.51 27.86 2.70
N TYR A 420 0.65 28.44 1.88
CA TYR A 420 -0.75 28.71 2.26
C TYR A 420 -1.74 28.11 1.28
N PHE A 421 -2.90 27.73 1.81
CA PHE A 421 -4.08 27.34 1.05
C PHE A 421 -5.05 28.50 0.87
N TYR A 422 -5.61 28.59 -0.33
CA TYR A 422 -6.78 29.39 -0.65
C TYR A 422 -7.94 28.45 -1.02
N PHE A 423 -8.93 28.33 -0.13
CA PHE A 423 -10.08 27.44 -0.32
C PHE A 423 -11.22 28.18 -1.02
N LYS A 424 -11.40 27.93 -2.32
CA LYS A 424 -12.38 28.61 -3.20
C LYS A 424 -13.83 28.22 -2.93
N ARG A 425 -14.05 27.20 -2.09
CA ARG A 425 -15.34 26.57 -1.78
C ARG A 425 -15.55 26.48 -0.28
N THR A 426 -16.74 26.86 0.15
CA THR A 426 -17.10 27.03 1.56
C THR A 426 -18.33 26.21 1.90
N HIS A 427 -18.55 25.95 3.19
CA HIS A 427 -19.46 24.93 3.71
C HIS A 427 -19.16 23.54 3.13
N LYS A 428 -17.90 23.12 3.24
CA LYS A 428 -17.42 21.81 2.77
C LYS A 428 -16.68 21.09 3.90
N LYS A 429 -16.99 19.81 4.11
CA LYS A 429 -16.17 18.86 4.88
C LYS A 429 -15.40 17.98 3.88
N PHE A 430 -14.12 17.75 4.11
CA PHE A 430 -13.28 16.90 3.26
C PHE A 430 -12.04 16.41 4.02
N ASN A 431 -11.32 15.45 3.44
CA ASN A 431 -10.01 15.03 3.91
C ASN A 431 -8.92 15.73 3.08
N MET A 432 -8.00 16.43 3.73
CA MET A 432 -6.75 16.88 3.13
C MET A 432 -5.71 15.77 3.29
N GLU A 433 -5.15 15.33 2.18
CA GLU A 433 -4.09 14.33 2.08
C GLU A 433 -2.76 15.03 1.79
N ILE A 434 -1.83 14.99 2.75
CA ILE A 434 -0.46 15.48 2.60
C ILE A 434 0.45 14.31 2.30
N LYS A 435 1.17 14.38 1.18
CA LYS A 435 2.00 13.28 0.65
C LYS A 435 3.41 13.79 0.36
N LEU A 436 4.40 13.33 1.11
CA LEU A 436 5.81 13.66 0.88
C LEU A 436 6.45 12.62 -0.06
N MET A 437 6.85 13.08 -1.25
CA MET A 437 7.58 12.32 -2.26
C MET A 437 9.08 12.62 -2.17
N ARG A 438 9.91 11.61 -2.45
CA ARG A 438 11.33 11.75 -2.79
C ARG A 438 11.60 11.08 -4.14
N ALA A 439 12.05 11.88 -5.10
CA ALA A 439 12.44 11.37 -6.40
C ALA A 439 13.87 10.78 -6.35
N HIS A 440 14.08 9.61 -6.94
CA HIS A 440 15.37 8.94 -7.02
C HIS A 440 16.41 9.72 -7.85
N GLN A 441 15.97 10.57 -8.78
CA GLN A 441 16.86 11.39 -9.63
C GLN A 441 16.60 12.90 -9.53
N SER A 442 15.35 13.33 -9.66
CA SER A 442 14.94 14.74 -9.62
C SER A 442 13.42 14.81 -9.54
N LYS A 443 12.87 15.73 -8.74
CA LYS A 443 11.43 15.99 -8.67
C LYS A 443 10.88 16.68 -9.94
N MET A 444 11.76 17.31 -10.72
CA MET A 444 11.38 18.06 -11.91
C MET A 444 11.08 17.12 -13.10
N THR A 445 9.93 17.33 -13.75
CA THR A 445 9.58 16.71 -15.04
C THR A 445 9.72 17.78 -16.13
N ASP A 446 10.50 17.51 -17.18
CA ASP A 446 10.77 18.45 -18.29
C ASP A 446 11.22 19.86 -17.83
N GLY A 447 11.96 19.93 -16.73
CA GLY A 447 12.48 21.17 -16.16
C GLY A 447 11.50 21.94 -15.27
N GLN A 448 10.30 21.42 -15.03
CA GLN A 448 9.29 22.03 -14.16
C GLN A 448 8.87 21.10 -13.02
N ALA A 449 8.46 21.68 -11.89
CA ALA A 449 7.87 20.91 -10.81
C ALA A 449 6.43 20.53 -11.15
N SER A 450 5.98 19.37 -10.65
CA SER A 450 4.59 18.93 -10.84
C SER A 450 3.63 19.78 -10.01
N PRO A 451 2.38 20.02 -10.47
CA PRO A 451 1.40 20.79 -9.72
C PRO A 451 1.14 20.19 -8.33
N PHE A 452 0.92 21.05 -7.32
CA PHE A 452 0.82 20.64 -5.92
C PHE A 452 -0.21 19.54 -5.63
N TYR A 453 -1.25 19.41 -6.47
CA TYR A 453 -2.34 18.43 -6.32
C TYR A 453 -2.25 17.24 -7.28
N ALA A 454 -1.25 17.20 -8.16
CA ALA A 454 -1.18 16.27 -9.29
C ALA A 454 0.27 15.82 -9.56
N PRO A 455 0.80 14.85 -8.79
CA PRO A 455 2.01 14.13 -9.18
C PRO A 455 1.78 13.36 -10.50
N THR A 456 2.83 13.19 -11.28
CA THR A 456 2.78 12.47 -12.56
C THR A 456 2.66 10.95 -12.34
N SER A 457 2.20 10.21 -13.36
CA SER A 457 2.16 8.74 -13.29
C SER A 457 3.52 8.13 -12.95
N ARG A 458 4.62 8.70 -13.48
CA ARG A 458 5.99 8.29 -13.13
C ARG A 458 6.24 8.48 -11.63
N GLN A 459 5.94 9.66 -11.09
CA GLN A 459 6.15 9.96 -9.67
C GLN A 459 5.34 9.04 -8.75
N THR A 460 4.12 8.65 -9.14
CA THR A 460 3.28 7.76 -8.33
C THR A 460 3.66 6.28 -8.44
N THR A 461 4.38 5.84 -9.48
CA THR A 461 4.76 4.42 -9.67
C THR A 461 6.23 4.10 -9.41
N GLU A 462 7.14 5.06 -9.61
CA GLU A 462 8.59 4.80 -9.59
C GLU A 462 9.32 5.41 -8.39
N GLU A 463 8.78 6.48 -7.80
CA GLU A 463 9.49 7.26 -6.77
C GLU A 463 9.07 6.84 -5.35
N SER A 464 9.83 7.26 -4.33
CA SER A 464 9.57 6.89 -2.93
C SER A 464 8.68 7.88 -2.21
N TRP A 465 7.85 7.39 -1.29
CA TRP A 465 6.83 8.18 -0.59
C TRP A 465 6.81 7.86 0.91
N LEU A 466 6.56 8.87 1.74
CA LEU A 466 6.08 8.63 3.11
C LEU A 466 4.61 8.20 3.06
N PRO A 467 4.11 7.47 4.08
CA PRO A 467 2.68 7.31 4.29
C PRO A 467 1.95 8.65 4.28
N THR A 468 0.75 8.67 3.69
CA THR A 468 -0.10 9.87 3.59
C THR A 468 -0.56 10.32 4.98
N ILE A 469 -0.42 11.62 5.27
CA ILE A 469 -1.06 12.24 6.44
C ILE A 469 -2.45 12.69 6.01
N THR A 470 -3.49 12.27 6.72
CA THR A 470 -4.88 12.63 6.41
C THR A 470 -5.45 13.53 7.52
N ILE A 471 -5.93 14.72 7.13
CA ILE A 471 -6.48 15.73 8.03
C ILE A 471 -7.95 15.99 7.67
N PRO A 472 -8.92 15.71 8.55
CA PRO A 472 -10.31 16.11 8.35
C PRO A 472 -10.46 17.64 8.48
N ILE A 473 -10.87 18.30 7.41
CA ILE A 473 -11.07 19.75 7.34
C ILE A 473 -12.57 20.06 7.19
N ASN A 474 -13.04 21.08 7.91
CA ASN A 474 -14.34 21.71 7.74
C ASN A 474 -14.13 23.19 7.35
N ILE A 475 -14.39 23.53 6.09
CA ILE A 475 -14.47 24.93 5.65
C ILE A 475 -15.87 25.42 6.01
N TYR A 476 -16.01 25.98 7.21
CA TYR A 476 -17.32 26.13 7.84
C TYR A 476 -18.06 27.43 7.45
N MET A 477 -17.37 28.41 6.87
CA MET A 477 -17.97 29.64 6.35
C MET A 477 -17.08 30.27 5.26
N ASP A 478 -17.66 31.19 4.51
CA ASP A 478 -16.95 32.15 3.68
C ASP A 478 -16.45 33.35 4.50
N ALA A 479 -15.33 33.94 4.09
CA ALA A 479 -14.75 35.11 4.72
C ALA A 479 -15.72 36.31 4.82
N SER A 480 -16.59 36.50 3.83
CA SER A 480 -17.60 37.57 3.83
C SER A 480 -18.69 37.38 4.88
N GLU A 481 -18.93 36.14 5.34
CA GLU A 481 -19.95 35.84 6.36
C GLU A 481 -19.51 36.23 7.78
N LYS A 482 -18.24 36.63 7.98
CA LYS A 482 -17.81 37.32 9.22
C LYS A 482 -18.54 38.65 9.41
N GLU A 483 -18.96 39.30 8.33
CA GLU A 483 -19.72 40.55 8.33
C GLU A 483 -21.22 40.23 8.27
N LEU A 484 -21.81 39.91 9.43
CA LEU A 484 -23.26 39.70 9.54
C LEU A 484 -24.02 40.96 9.08
N LYS A 485 -25.16 40.78 8.43
CA LYS A 485 -26.02 41.90 7.99
C LYS A 485 -26.73 42.59 9.16
N THR A 486 -26.91 41.85 10.26
CA THR A 486 -27.44 42.35 11.53
C THR A 486 -26.44 43.32 12.16
N ASN A 487 -26.89 44.53 12.51
CA ASN A 487 -26.04 45.46 13.23
C ASN A 487 -25.73 44.95 14.65
N LEU A 488 -24.45 44.74 14.94
CA LEU A 488 -23.94 44.28 16.23
C LEU A 488 -23.39 45.44 17.12
N ASP A 489 -23.80 46.68 16.92
CA ASP A 489 -23.31 47.83 17.70
C ASP A 489 -23.58 47.73 19.22
N ASP A 490 -24.73 47.15 19.61
CA ASP A 490 -25.20 47.09 21.00
C ASP A 490 -25.65 45.67 21.35
N PHE A 491 -24.70 44.83 21.78
CA PHE A 491 -24.90 43.41 21.99
C PHE A 491 -25.99 43.08 23.03
N ASP A 492 -26.10 43.88 24.09
CA ASP A 492 -27.07 43.64 25.17
C ASP A 492 -28.54 43.88 24.72
N LYS A 493 -28.74 44.58 23.60
CA LYS A 493 -30.07 44.78 22.98
C LYS A 493 -30.41 43.75 21.90
N LEU A 494 -29.49 42.85 21.57
CA LEU A 494 -29.73 41.81 20.57
C LEU A 494 -30.68 40.74 21.11
N SER A 495 -31.53 40.22 20.21
CA SER A 495 -32.50 39.18 20.54
C SER A 495 -31.80 37.84 20.84
N LYS A 496 -32.29 37.11 21.84
CA LYS A 496 -31.84 35.73 22.11
C LYS A 496 -32.57 34.68 21.27
N ASP A 497 -33.67 35.07 20.61
CA ASP A 497 -34.36 34.22 19.65
C ASP A 497 -33.68 34.33 18.28
N GLU A 498 -33.09 33.24 17.81
CA GLU A 498 -32.42 33.19 16.50
C GLU A 498 -33.34 33.55 15.34
N ASN A 499 -34.66 33.33 15.47
CA ASN A 499 -35.61 33.54 14.38
C ASN A 499 -35.77 35.01 13.99
N THR A 500 -35.33 35.95 14.84
CA THR A 500 -35.33 37.38 14.54
C THR A 500 -34.21 37.82 13.60
N TYR A 501 -33.21 36.97 13.37
CA TYR A 501 -32.05 37.29 12.52
C TYR A 501 -32.31 36.88 11.05
N PRO A 502 -31.71 37.58 10.06
CA PRO A 502 -31.75 37.18 8.65
C PRO A 502 -31.25 35.75 8.44
N GLU A 503 -31.79 35.06 7.43
CA GLU A 503 -31.44 33.66 7.16
C GLU A 503 -29.94 33.44 6.91
N SER A 504 -29.28 34.37 6.20
CA SER A 504 -27.82 34.34 6.01
C SER A 504 -27.04 34.39 7.32
N ASP A 505 -27.51 35.21 8.26
CA ASP A 505 -26.81 35.46 9.51
C ASP A 505 -27.02 34.27 10.45
N ARG A 506 -28.23 33.72 10.50
CA ARG A 506 -28.52 32.44 11.18
C ARG A 506 -27.66 31.31 10.62
N LEU A 507 -27.50 31.21 9.30
CA LEU A 507 -26.68 30.18 8.65
C LEU A 507 -25.22 30.31 9.09
N ALA A 508 -24.62 31.51 9.02
CA ALA A 508 -23.25 31.75 9.44
C ALA A 508 -23.02 31.40 10.92
N VAL A 509 -23.91 31.86 11.82
CA VAL A 509 -23.83 31.57 13.26
C VAL A 509 -24.02 30.07 13.53
N ARG A 510 -25.00 29.41 12.90
CA ARG A 510 -25.23 27.97 13.05
C ARG A 510 -24.11 27.11 12.48
N SER A 511 -23.44 27.55 11.41
CA SER A 511 -22.29 26.84 10.85
C SER A 511 -21.07 26.92 11.78
N LEU A 512 -20.83 28.07 12.44
CA LEU A 512 -19.86 28.17 13.53
C LEU A 512 -20.23 27.23 14.70
N MET A 513 -21.51 27.19 15.09
CA MET A 513 -21.99 26.30 16.16
C MET A 513 -21.70 24.82 15.86
N GLU A 514 -22.02 24.36 14.65
CA GLU A 514 -21.75 23.00 14.19
C GLU A 514 -20.24 22.70 14.12
N ALA A 515 -19.43 23.65 13.65
CA ALA A 515 -17.98 23.47 13.49
C ALA A 515 -17.23 23.31 14.82
N PHE A 516 -17.70 23.96 15.89
CA PHE A 516 -17.03 23.98 17.20
C PHE A 516 -17.85 23.37 18.35
N GLY A 517 -19.01 22.78 18.06
CA GLY A 517 -19.89 22.16 19.07
C GLY A 517 -20.56 23.14 20.03
N ILE A 518 -20.71 24.42 19.64
CA ILE A 518 -21.32 25.46 20.47
C ILE A 518 -22.82 25.22 20.55
N LYS A 519 -23.36 25.09 21.77
CA LYS A 519 -24.79 24.74 21.99
C LYS A 519 -25.72 25.95 22.07
N ASP A 520 -25.20 27.10 22.47
CA ASP A 520 -25.98 28.33 22.66
C ASP A 520 -25.75 29.33 21.51
N PHE A 521 -26.84 29.83 20.93
CA PHE A 521 -26.79 30.75 19.80
C PHE A 521 -26.22 32.12 20.19
N THR A 522 -26.51 32.61 21.41
CA THR A 522 -26.00 33.92 21.88
C THR A 522 -24.48 33.87 22.04
N THR A 523 -23.94 32.75 22.54
CA THR A 523 -22.51 32.48 22.66
C THR A 523 -21.82 32.45 21.30
N ALA A 524 -22.43 31.81 20.28
CA ALA A 524 -21.89 31.82 18.93
C ALA A 524 -21.99 33.20 18.25
N LEU A 525 -23.07 33.93 18.47
CA LEU A 525 -23.25 35.31 17.98
C LEU A 525 -22.21 36.27 18.60
N ALA A 526 -21.83 36.05 19.87
CA ALA A 526 -20.80 36.85 20.53
C ALA A 526 -19.44 36.77 19.82
N GLU A 527 -19.10 35.66 19.17
CA GLU A 527 -17.86 35.57 18.38
C GLU A 527 -17.85 36.56 17.20
N PHE A 528 -18.99 36.77 16.51
CA PHE A 528 -19.10 37.76 15.45
C PHE A 528 -19.03 39.19 16.00
N TYR A 529 -19.67 39.45 17.14
CA TYR A 529 -19.58 40.74 17.83
C TYR A 529 -18.13 41.07 18.19
N TRP A 530 -17.42 40.16 18.86
CA TRP A 530 -16.03 40.38 19.24
C TRP A 530 -15.13 40.49 18.01
N ASN A 531 -15.30 39.69 16.97
CA ASN A 531 -14.54 39.79 15.72
C ASN A 531 -14.65 41.18 15.05
N LEU A 532 -15.77 41.89 15.23
CA LEU A 532 -15.98 43.25 14.68
C LEU A 532 -15.66 44.40 15.66
N LYS A 533 -15.82 44.20 16.97
CA LYS A 533 -15.78 45.26 17.99
C LYS A 533 -14.68 45.09 19.04
N GLY A 534 -14.08 43.91 19.14
CA GLY A 534 -13.07 43.58 20.14
C GLY A 534 -11.71 44.18 19.80
N GLU A 535 -11.01 44.66 20.82
CA GLU A 535 -9.61 45.06 20.68
C GLU A 535 -8.73 43.83 20.40
N SER A 536 -8.20 43.74 19.19
CA SER A 536 -7.02 42.93 18.89
C SER A 536 -5.76 43.77 19.15
N LYS A 537 -4.77 43.17 19.81
CA LYS A 537 -3.43 43.76 19.88
C LYS A 537 -2.64 43.27 18.67
N HIS A 538 -1.94 44.18 17.98
CA HIS A 538 -0.87 43.78 17.09
C HIS A 538 0.25 43.15 17.92
N GLU A 539 0.24 41.82 18.01
CA GLU A 539 1.32 41.09 18.67
C GLU A 539 2.52 41.00 17.74
N THR A 540 3.70 41.35 18.25
CA THR A 540 4.99 41.24 17.55
C THR A 540 5.38 39.81 17.21
N ASN A 541 4.60 38.82 17.67
CA ASN A 541 4.87 37.39 17.60
C ASN A 541 3.87 36.65 16.69
N ASN A 542 3.04 37.36 15.92
CA ASN A 542 2.21 36.73 14.87
C ASN A 542 3.10 35.95 13.88
N PHE A 543 2.56 34.88 13.29
CA PHE A 543 3.22 34.17 12.22
C PHE A 543 3.20 34.99 10.91
N TRP A 544 4.35 35.02 10.23
CA TRP A 544 4.58 35.61 8.92
C TRP A 544 5.44 34.64 8.11
N PHE A 545 5.26 34.63 6.79
CA PHE A 545 6.20 33.93 5.90
C PHE A 545 7.47 34.71 5.63
#